data_AF-A0A4S4DJK9-F1
#
_entry.id   AF-A0A4S4DJK9-F1
#
_cell.length_a   1.000
_cell.length_b   1.000
_cell.length_c   1.000
_cell.angle_alpha   90.00
_cell.angle_beta   90.00
_cell.angle_gamma   90.00
#
_symmetry.space_group_name_H-M   'P 1'
#
loop_
_entity.id
_entity.type
_entity.pdbx_description
1 polymer ?
#
loop_
_entity_poly.entity_id
_entity_poly.type
_entity_poly.pdbx_seq_one_letter_code
_entity_poly.pdbx_strand_id
1 'polypeptide(L)'
;MVGKAAYQLPLADPVVSERVLCTGYNLSYTFIKIFGNHRKPQVLKVYSNLVQAFVNPHTTEGSEQLGQRIWSILQKKIFKAKDYPRGEAVQISTLESLLEKNLKLASKPFKKKKSVVNPSKKKQSASWNRHKMITSLAQNSTFWILKIIDGRKFPESELQQAFDIFQGALQAYFDSKKSQMKSEFLKEIFRRRPWVGHHLFEFLLEKCCGSKSEFRRVEALDFVIEILKSLVSVSTDESGQAASRKILDNHLPKLCQLVKELVTNMPEKQSRRAEVRKFCSRVFQIITSLNLSVSFLKALGSDAQTACESQLGELFLALKKHEQ
;
A
#
# COMPACT_ATOMS: atom_id res chain seq x y z
N MET A 1 68.47 -9.18 18.01
CA MET A 1 67.83 -9.12 16.68
C MET A 1 66.87 -10.29 16.55
N VAL A 2 65.56 -10.06 16.70
CA VAL A 2 64.52 -11.02 16.35
C VAL A 2 63.40 -10.21 15.69
N GLY A 3 63.31 -10.30 14.37
CA GLY A 3 62.30 -9.59 13.58
C GLY A 3 60.94 -10.28 13.70
N LYS A 4 59.91 -9.52 14.11
CA LYS A 4 58.52 -9.95 14.03
C LYS A 4 58.05 -9.82 12.59
N ALA A 5 57.76 -10.95 11.95
CA ALA A 5 57.04 -10.98 10.68
C ALA A 5 55.59 -10.55 10.92
N ALA A 6 55.20 -9.42 10.33
CA ALA A 6 53.82 -8.96 10.26
C ALA A 6 53.09 -9.77 9.17
N TYR A 7 52.10 -10.56 9.56
CA TYR A 7 51.16 -11.15 8.61
C TYR A 7 50.20 -10.06 8.11
N GLN A 8 50.44 -9.56 6.89
CA GLN A 8 49.46 -8.80 6.13
C GLN A 8 48.34 -9.75 5.66
N LEU A 9 47.13 -9.54 6.18
CA LEU A 9 45.89 -10.11 5.64
C LEU A 9 45.65 -9.57 4.22
N PRO A 10 45.35 -10.41 3.22
CA PRO A 10 45.06 -9.94 1.89
C PRO A 10 43.71 -9.21 1.85
N LEU A 11 43.70 -8.04 1.20
CA LEU A 11 42.51 -7.31 0.79
C LEU A 11 41.64 -8.23 -0.08
N ALA A 12 40.55 -8.74 0.49
CA ALA A 12 39.62 -9.60 -0.21
C ALA A 12 38.78 -8.81 -1.23
N ASP A 13 38.74 -9.32 -2.46
CA ASP A 13 37.95 -8.82 -3.58
C ASP A 13 36.46 -8.63 -3.24
N PRO A 14 35.82 -7.53 -3.68
CA PRO A 14 34.40 -7.24 -3.40
C PRO A 14 33.42 -8.25 -4.01
N VAL A 15 33.85 -9.04 -5.01
CA VAL A 15 33.02 -10.05 -5.69
C VAL A 15 32.88 -11.35 -4.87
N VAL A 16 33.88 -11.68 -4.04
CA VAL A 16 33.86 -12.91 -3.21
C VAL A 16 32.96 -12.73 -1.99
N SER A 17 32.81 -11.50 -1.49
CA SER A 17 31.89 -11.18 -0.39
C SER A 17 30.41 -11.33 -0.75
N GLU A 18 30.06 -11.39 -2.04
CA GLU A 18 28.67 -11.42 -2.51
C GLU A 18 28.08 -12.84 -2.52
N ARG A 19 28.91 -13.88 -2.66
CA ARG A 19 28.48 -15.29 -2.61
C ARG A 19 28.41 -15.88 -1.20
N VAL A 20 29.11 -15.29 -0.22
CA VAL A 20 29.24 -15.85 1.14
C VAL A 20 28.03 -15.55 2.04
N LEU A 21 27.10 -14.69 1.61
CA LEU A 21 25.90 -14.37 2.41
C LEU A 21 24.82 -15.47 2.38
N CYS A 22 24.94 -16.49 1.53
CA CYS A 22 23.90 -17.51 1.35
C CYS A 22 24.40 -18.97 1.42
N THR A 23 25.56 -19.23 2.01
CA THR A 23 25.94 -20.58 2.45
C THR A 23 25.83 -20.67 3.97
N GLY A 24 25.15 -21.71 4.46
CA GLY A 24 24.47 -21.86 5.76
C GLY A 24 25.17 -21.45 7.07
N TYR A 25 26.45 -21.06 7.07
CA TYR A 25 27.26 -20.87 8.28
C TYR A 25 27.84 -19.45 8.46
N ASN A 26 27.85 -18.58 7.46
CA ASN A 26 28.39 -17.19 7.57
C ASN A 26 27.33 -16.08 7.69
N LEU A 27 26.06 -16.45 7.91
CA LEU A 27 24.96 -15.53 8.20
C LEU A 27 24.96 -14.98 9.64
N SER A 28 26.01 -15.21 10.44
CA SER A 28 26.00 -14.88 11.87
C SER A 28 26.69 -13.54 12.15
N TYR A 29 27.98 -13.38 11.83
CA TYR A 29 28.77 -12.27 12.35
C TYR A 29 28.47 -10.91 11.68
N THR A 30 28.49 -10.84 10.35
CA THR A 30 28.14 -9.63 9.58
C THR A 30 26.68 -9.23 9.82
N PHE A 31 25.82 -10.23 9.99
CA PHE A 31 24.40 -10.07 10.27
C PHE A 31 24.17 -9.50 11.68
N ILE A 32 24.82 -10.03 12.72
CA ILE A 32 24.75 -9.50 14.09
C ILE A 32 25.27 -8.06 14.14
N LYS A 33 26.34 -7.72 13.40
CA LYS A 33 26.91 -6.35 13.40
C LYS A 33 26.06 -5.33 12.62
N ILE A 34 25.36 -5.75 11.57
CA ILE A 34 24.43 -4.90 10.81
C ILE A 34 23.10 -4.72 11.56
N PHE A 35 22.55 -5.80 12.12
CA PHE A 35 21.31 -5.74 12.92
C PHE A 35 21.53 -5.18 14.34
N GLY A 36 22.77 -5.10 14.82
CA GLY A 36 23.11 -4.35 16.03
C GLY A 36 22.88 -2.84 15.90
N ASN A 37 22.75 -2.31 14.68
CA ASN A 37 22.34 -0.93 14.43
C ASN A 37 21.45 -0.82 13.19
N HIS A 38 20.15 -1.07 13.37
CA HIS A 38 19.12 -1.05 12.34
C HIS A 38 18.96 0.30 11.59
N ARG A 39 19.62 1.37 12.05
CA ARG A 39 19.61 2.69 11.39
C ARG A 39 20.53 2.75 10.18
N LYS A 40 21.42 1.77 10.04
CA LYS A 40 22.43 1.72 8.98
C LYS A 40 21.79 1.54 7.59
N PRO A 41 22.15 2.36 6.57
CA PRO A 41 21.68 2.20 5.19
C PRO A 41 21.94 0.80 4.60
N GLN A 42 23.00 0.11 5.05
CA GLN A 42 23.37 -1.25 4.61
C GLN A 42 22.25 -2.28 4.86
N VAL A 43 21.34 -2.03 5.79
CA VAL A 43 20.16 -2.86 6.03
C VAL A 43 19.27 -2.97 4.78
N LEU A 44 19.20 -1.92 3.93
CA LEU A 44 18.47 -1.97 2.66
C LEU A 44 19.10 -2.98 1.69
N LYS A 45 20.44 -3.02 1.59
CA LYS A 45 21.15 -4.00 0.76
C LYS A 45 20.91 -5.42 1.24
N VAL A 46 21.00 -5.64 2.56
CA VAL A 46 20.69 -6.95 3.18
C VAL A 46 19.24 -7.36 2.89
N TYR A 47 18.30 -6.43 3.06
CA TYR A 47 16.89 -6.65 2.73
C TYR A 47 16.71 -7.05 1.26
N SER A 48 17.28 -6.31 0.31
CA SER A 48 17.16 -6.60 -1.13
C SER A 48 17.67 -8.01 -1.46
N ASN A 49 18.83 -8.41 -0.92
CA ASN A 49 19.40 -9.73 -1.13
C ASN A 49 18.51 -10.84 -0.55
N LEU A 50 17.96 -10.65 0.65
CA LEU A 50 17.05 -11.61 1.28
C LEU A 50 15.75 -11.77 0.50
N VAL A 51 15.15 -10.66 0.03
CA VAL A 51 13.93 -10.70 -0.77
C VAL A 51 14.18 -11.41 -2.09
N GLN A 52 15.30 -11.11 -2.77
CA GLN A 52 15.66 -11.78 -4.01
C GLN A 52 15.85 -13.28 -3.80
N ALA A 53 16.57 -13.68 -2.75
CA ALA A 53 16.77 -15.08 -2.39
C ALA A 53 15.45 -15.79 -2.00
N PHE A 54 14.50 -15.09 -1.39
CA PHE A 54 13.20 -15.67 -1.02
C PHE A 54 12.27 -15.85 -2.22
N VAL A 55 12.22 -14.86 -3.11
CA VAL A 55 11.32 -14.85 -4.27
C VAL A 55 11.82 -15.76 -5.38
N ASN A 56 13.14 -15.90 -5.57
CA ASN A 56 13.70 -16.74 -6.62
C ASN A 56 13.39 -18.24 -6.34
N PRO A 57 12.74 -18.95 -7.28
CA PRO A 57 12.40 -20.35 -7.10
C PRO A 57 13.62 -21.25 -6.89
N HIS A 58 14.73 -20.95 -7.56
CA HIS A 58 15.94 -21.77 -7.60
C HIS A 58 16.80 -21.65 -6.33
N THR A 59 16.73 -20.53 -5.61
CA THR A 59 17.49 -20.30 -4.38
C THR A 59 16.89 -21.01 -3.16
N THR A 60 15.60 -21.35 -3.20
CA THR A 60 14.93 -22.12 -2.15
C THR A 60 14.43 -23.48 -2.64
N GLU A 61 14.78 -23.88 -3.87
CA GLU A 61 14.47 -25.20 -4.40
C GLU A 61 15.28 -26.23 -3.60
N GLY A 62 14.58 -27.10 -2.86
CA GLY A 62 15.19 -28.15 -2.05
C GLY A 62 15.36 -27.84 -0.56
N SER A 63 15.21 -26.58 -0.10
CA SER A 63 15.30 -26.25 1.34
C SER A 63 14.17 -25.32 1.79
N GLU A 64 13.01 -25.91 2.14
CA GLU A 64 11.92 -25.19 2.80
C GLU A 64 12.39 -24.51 4.10
N GLN A 65 13.34 -25.13 4.81
CA GLN A 65 13.97 -24.59 6.00
C GLN A 65 14.69 -23.26 5.74
N LEU A 66 15.45 -23.15 4.64
CA LEU A 66 16.11 -21.89 4.26
C LEU A 66 15.08 -20.80 3.97
N GLY A 67 14.02 -21.12 3.23
CA GLY A 67 12.91 -20.20 2.98
C GLY A 67 12.28 -19.69 4.29
N GLN A 68 11.99 -20.58 5.23
CA GLN A 68 11.45 -20.21 6.54
C GLN A 68 12.43 -19.37 7.38
N ARG A 69 13.74 -19.67 7.30
CA ARG A 69 14.77 -18.88 7.99
C ARG A 69 14.84 -17.46 7.44
N ILE A 70 14.89 -17.30 6.12
CA ILE A 70 14.88 -15.98 5.45
C ILE A 70 13.60 -15.22 5.80
N TRP A 71 12.44 -15.88 5.74
CA TRP A 71 11.16 -15.28 6.14
C TRP A 71 11.16 -14.79 7.59
N SER A 72 11.63 -15.63 8.52
CA SER A 72 11.74 -15.30 9.95
C SER A 72 12.64 -14.09 10.19
N ILE A 73 13.76 -14.00 9.46
CA ILE A 73 14.66 -12.83 9.51
C ILE A 73 13.94 -11.57 9.02
N LEU A 74 13.33 -11.61 7.83
CA LEU A 74 12.61 -10.47 7.26
C LEU A 74 11.51 -9.99 8.23
N GLN A 75 10.72 -10.92 8.76
CA GLN A 75 9.60 -10.58 9.64
C GLN A 75 10.07 -10.08 11.01
N LYS A 76 10.96 -10.81 11.68
CA LYS A 76 11.30 -10.54 13.10
C LYS A 76 12.41 -9.52 13.27
N LYS A 77 13.37 -9.45 12.32
CA LYS A 77 14.56 -8.60 12.45
C LYS A 77 14.54 -7.36 11.56
N ILE A 78 13.77 -7.36 10.48
CA ILE A 78 13.65 -6.18 9.58
C ILE A 78 12.32 -5.46 9.83
N PHE A 79 11.19 -6.09 9.53
CA PHE A 79 9.89 -5.40 9.55
C PHE A 79 9.41 -5.02 10.95
N LYS A 80 9.65 -5.88 11.94
CA LYS A 80 9.27 -5.63 13.35
C LYS A 80 10.32 -4.84 14.14
N ALA A 81 11.44 -4.46 13.53
CA ALA A 81 12.43 -3.65 14.22
C ALA A 81 11.86 -2.27 14.60
N LYS A 82 12.22 -1.80 15.80
CA LYS A 82 11.84 -0.47 16.28
C LYS A 82 12.44 0.60 15.36
N ASP A 83 13.75 0.53 15.19
CA ASP A 83 14.54 1.36 14.28
C ASP A 83 14.46 0.86 12.84
N TYR A 84 14.82 1.74 11.91
CA TYR A 84 14.80 1.51 10.47
C TYR A 84 15.91 2.34 9.82
N PRO A 85 16.33 2.03 8.57
CA PRO A 85 17.39 2.74 7.88
C PRO A 85 17.14 4.25 7.81
N ARG A 86 18.11 5.06 8.23
CA ARG A 86 18.07 6.53 8.22
C ARG A 86 19.43 7.10 7.81
N GLY A 87 19.46 8.39 7.47
CA GLY A 87 20.67 9.10 7.03
C GLY A 87 20.70 9.33 5.52
N GLU A 88 21.56 10.25 5.08
CA GLU A 88 21.63 10.78 3.72
C GLU A 88 21.90 9.69 2.66
N ALA A 89 22.66 8.65 3.02
CA ALA A 89 22.96 7.53 2.13
C ALA A 89 21.74 6.66 1.76
N VAL A 90 20.58 6.84 2.40
CA VAL A 90 19.33 6.21 1.94
C VAL A 90 18.72 7.11 0.86
N GLN A 91 18.89 6.77 -0.41
CA GLN A 91 18.36 7.58 -1.51
C GLN A 91 16.88 7.25 -1.77
N ILE A 92 16.07 8.26 -2.09
CA ILE A 92 14.65 8.06 -2.40
C ILE A 92 14.44 7.15 -3.62
N SER A 93 15.26 7.30 -4.66
CA SER A 93 15.27 6.46 -5.87
C SER A 93 15.39 4.97 -5.56
N THR A 94 16.18 4.61 -4.54
CA THR A 94 16.31 3.22 -4.08
C THR A 94 15.01 2.74 -3.44
N LEU A 95 14.37 3.57 -2.61
CA LEU A 95 13.10 3.26 -1.96
C LEU A 95 11.97 3.11 -2.99
N GLU A 96 11.92 3.98 -4.00
CA GLU A 96 10.98 3.94 -5.11
C GLU A 96 11.12 2.67 -5.94
N SER A 97 12.35 2.30 -6.32
CA SER A 97 12.60 1.04 -7.05
C SER A 97 12.12 -0.17 -6.25
N LEU A 98 12.36 -0.18 -4.93
CA LEU A 98 11.89 -1.26 -4.06
C LEU A 98 10.37 -1.24 -3.90
N LEU A 99 9.76 -0.06 -3.78
CA LEU A 99 8.32 0.11 -3.67
C LEU A 99 7.62 -0.44 -4.91
N GLU A 100 8.07 -0.03 -6.10
CA GLU A 100 7.51 -0.48 -7.37
C GLU A 100 7.59 -2.02 -7.53
N LYS A 101 8.77 -2.59 -7.23
CA LYS A 101 8.98 -4.05 -7.26
C LYS A 101 8.03 -4.79 -6.33
N ASN A 102 7.81 -4.28 -5.11
CA ASN A 102 6.93 -4.91 -4.15
C ASN A 102 5.45 -4.78 -4.54
N LEU A 103 5.00 -3.65 -5.07
CA LEU A 103 3.62 -3.50 -5.56
C LEU A 103 3.36 -4.42 -6.76
N LYS A 104 4.31 -4.53 -7.71
CA LYS A 104 4.25 -5.51 -8.82
C LYS A 104 4.21 -6.95 -8.31
N LEU A 105 4.93 -7.26 -7.24
CA LEU A 105 4.95 -8.60 -6.65
C LEU A 105 3.62 -8.92 -5.93
N ALA A 106 3.02 -7.94 -5.25
CA ALA A 106 1.74 -8.08 -4.56
C ALA A 106 0.56 -8.26 -5.53
N SER A 107 0.62 -7.68 -6.74
CA SER A 107 -0.42 -7.82 -7.77
C SER A 107 -0.29 -9.07 -8.64
N LYS A 108 0.86 -9.76 -8.58
CA LYS A 108 1.20 -10.86 -9.47
C LYS A 108 0.21 -12.04 -9.34
N PRO A 109 -0.39 -12.51 -10.44
CA PRO A 109 -1.31 -13.64 -10.38
C PRO A 109 -0.61 -14.96 -10.08
N PHE A 110 -1.29 -15.85 -9.36
CA PHE A 110 -0.82 -17.22 -9.16
C PHE A 110 -0.83 -17.98 -10.49
N LYS A 111 0.36 -18.30 -11.02
CA LYS A 111 0.49 -19.14 -12.20
C LYS A 111 0.48 -20.62 -11.78
N LYS A 112 -0.64 -21.31 -11.97
CA LYS A 112 -0.65 -22.79 -11.95
C LYS A 112 0.23 -23.27 -13.12
N LYS A 113 1.32 -24.00 -12.86
CA LYS A 113 2.11 -24.64 -13.93
C LYS A 113 1.17 -25.57 -14.72
N LYS A 114 1.00 -25.32 -16.03
CA LYS A 114 0.18 -26.13 -16.94
C LYS A 114 0.90 -27.40 -17.44
N SER A 115 2.17 -27.60 -17.11
CA SER A 115 3.02 -28.61 -17.75
C SER A 115 3.62 -29.61 -16.76
N VAL A 116 2.78 -30.46 -16.16
CA VAL A 116 3.07 -31.87 -15.81
C VAL A 116 1.71 -32.55 -15.71
N VAL A 117 1.53 -33.72 -16.32
CA VAL A 117 0.37 -34.59 -16.10
C VAL A 117 0.20 -34.79 -14.58
N ASN A 118 -0.84 -34.20 -13.98
CA ASN A 118 -1.16 -34.23 -12.55
C ASN A 118 0.02 -33.98 -11.57
N PRO A 119 0.40 -32.72 -11.28
CA PRO A 119 1.23 -32.46 -10.10
C PRO A 119 0.49 -32.94 -8.84
N SER A 120 1.17 -33.67 -7.96
CA SER A 120 0.55 -34.18 -6.73
C SER A 120 -0.08 -33.04 -5.91
N LYS A 121 -1.21 -33.31 -5.25
CA LYS A 121 -1.93 -32.33 -4.40
C LYS A 121 -0.99 -31.61 -3.41
N LYS A 122 0.04 -32.31 -2.91
CA LYS A 122 1.10 -31.79 -2.02
C LYS A 122 2.04 -30.77 -2.70
N LYS A 123 2.42 -30.98 -3.97
CA LYS A 123 3.24 -30.01 -4.72
C LYS A 123 2.45 -28.75 -5.07
N GLN A 124 1.15 -28.91 -5.36
CA GLN A 124 0.26 -27.79 -5.65
C GLN A 124 0.01 -26.93 -4.41
N SER A 125 -0.24 -27.55 -3.25
CA SER A 125 -0.42 -26.82 -1.98
C SER A 125 0.84 -26.08 -1.55
N ALA A 126 2.02 -26.70 -1.69
CA ALA A 126 3.30 -26.04 -1.40
C ALA A 126 3.54 -24.81 -2.28
N SER A 127 3.27 -24.90 -3.59
CA SER A 127 3.37 -23.76 -4.52
C SER A 127 2.41 -22.62 -4.15
N TRP A 128 1.17 -22.96 -3.78
CA TRP A 128 0.18 -21.98 -3.34
C TRP A 128 0.56 -21.30 -2.02
N ASN A 129 1.06 -22.07 -1.04
CA ASN A 129 1.56 -21.53 0.22
C ASN A 129 2.75 -20.59 0.00
N ARG A 130 3.69 -20.98 -0.87
CA ARG A 130 4.81 -20.12 -1.25
C ARG A 130 4.32 -18.82 -1.89
N HIS A 131 3.35 -18.89 -2.80
CA HIS A 131 2.76 -17.71 -3.41
C HIS A 131 2.14 -16.78 -2.36
N LYS A 132 1.36 -17.31 -1.41
CA LYS A 132 0.80 -16.53 -0.29
C LYS A 132 1.89 -15.87 0.55
N MET A 133 2.98 -16.58 0.86
CA MET A 133 4.11 -16.01 1.62
C MET A 133 4.79 -14.88 0.84
N ILE A 134 4.98 -15.04 -0.48
CA ILE A 134 5.54 -14.00 -1.34
C ILE A 134 4.64 -12.76 -1.38
N THR A 135 3.32 -12.93 -1.51
CA THR A 135 2.38 -11.80 -1.45
C THR A 135 2.44 -11.11 -0.09
N SER A 136 2.47 -11.87 1.01
CA SER A 136 2.63 -11.33 2.37
C SER A 136 3.96 -10.58 2.54
N LEU A 137 5.05 -11.10 1.97
CA LEU A 137 6.35 -10.43 1.94
C LEU A 137 6.27 -9.07 1.25
N ALA A 138 5.64 -9.04 0.08
CA ALA A 138 5.50 -7.83 -0.72
C ALA A 138 4.70 -6.74 0.02
N GLN A 139 3.61 -7.13 0.69
CA GLN A 139 2.79 -6.21 1.48
C GLN A 139 3.54 -5.65 2.69
N ASN A 140 4.18 -6.52 3.48
CA ASN A 140 4.97 -6.10 4.64
C ASN A 140 6.17 -5.22 4.25
N SER A 141 6.81 -5.57 3.13
CA SER A 141 7.88 -4.75 2.55
C SER A 141 7.39 -3.36 2.17
N THR A 142 6.23 -3.26 1.53
CA THR A 142 5.62 -1.98 1.15
C THR A 142 5.40 -1.09 2.38
N PHE A 143 4.82 -1.63 3.45
CA PHE A 143 4.63 -0.88 4.70
C PHE A 143 5.94 -0.47 5.36
N TRP A 144 6.96 -1.33 5.32
CA TRP A 144 8.27 -1.01 5.88
C TRP A 144 8.99 0.07 5.07
N ILE A 145 8.95 0.02 3.73
CA ILE A 145 9.50 1.06 2.86
C ILE A 145 8.81 2.40 3.10
N LEU A 146 7.47 2.41 3.19
CA LEU A 146 6.70 3.61 3.54
C LEU A 146 7.05 4.16 4.93
N LYS A 147 7.37 3.31 5.90
CA LYS A 147 7.89 3.74 7.22
C LYS A 147 9.26 4.44 7.10
N ILE A 148 10.11 4.01 6.17
CA ILE A 148 11.41 4.66 5.91
C ILE A 148 11.19 6.01 5.23
N ILE A 149 10.32 6.09 4.22
CA ILE A 149 9.99 7.33 3.50
C ILE A 149 9.48 8.38 4.49
N ASP A 150 8.47 8.06 5.31
CA ASP A 150 7.94 8.96 6.34
C ASP A 150 9.03 9.43 7.31
N GLY A 151 9.84 8.50 7.78
CA GLY A 151 10.87 8.79 8.77
C GLY A 151 12.02 9.65 8.26
N ARG A 152 12.18 9.71 6.93
CA ARG A 152 13.17 10.56 6.26
C ARG A 152 12.66 11.95 5.93
N LYS A 153 11.34 12.16 5.96
CA LYS A 153 10.70 13.46 5.69
C LYS A 153 11.21 14.09 4.39
N PHE A 154 11.23 13.31 3.31
CA PHE A 154 11.56 13.83 1.99
C PHE A 154 10.59 14.97 1.62
N PRO A 155 11.06 16.03 0.94
CA PRO A 155 10.18 17.08 0.46
C PRO A 155 9.19 16.51 -0.57
N GLU A 156 7.99 17.09 -0.64
CA GLU A 156 6.92 16.61 -1.51
C GLU A 156 7.33 16.53 -2.99
N SER A 157 8.16 17.47 -3.45
CA SER A 157 8.72 17.47 -4.81
C SER A 157 9.53 16.22 -5.15
N GLU A 158 10.18 15.61 -4.16
CA GLU A 158 10.91 14.34 -4.35
C GLU A 158 9.98 13.12 -4.32
N LEU A 159 8.78 13.23 -3.74
CA LEU A 159 7.84 12.11 -3.62
C LEU A 159 7.04 11.84 -4.90
N GLN A 160 7.15 12.69 -5.92
CA GLN A 160 6.33 12.58 -7.14
C GLN A 160 6.43 11.19 -7.78
N GLN A 161 7.63 10.66 -7.93
CA GLN A 161 7.83 9.35 -8.53
C GLN A 161 7.24 8.22 -7.67
N ALA A 162 7.24 8.34 -6.34
CA ALA A 162 6.54 7.42 -5.45
C ALA A 162 5.01 7.46 -5.64
N PHE A 163 4.43 8.65 -5.85
CA PHE A 163 3.02 8.79 -6.17
C PHE A 163 2.66 8.17 -7.52
N ASP A 164 3.47 8.40 -8.56
CA ASP A 164 3.28 7.81 -9.88
C ASP A 164 3.29 6.28 -9.82
N ILE A 165 4.15 5.70 -8.97
CA ILE A 165 4.19 4.25 -8.72
C ILE A 165 2.88 3.75 -8.12
N PHE A 166 2.32 4.45 -7.13
CA PHE A 166 1.03 4.07 -6.53
C PHE A 166 -0.12 4.24 -7.51
N GLN A 167 -0.14 5.35 -8.26
CA GLN A 167 -1.14 5.61 -9.29
C GLN A 167 -1.11 4.49 -10.35
N GLY A 168 0.07 4.09 -10.82
CA GLY A 168 0.23 2.96 -11.74
C GLY A 168 -0.27 1.63 -11.16
N ALA A 169 0.00 1.37 -9.88
CA ALA A 169 -0.50 0.17 -9.20
C ALA A 169 -2.03 0.16 -9.06
N LEU A 170 -2.64 1.31 -8.76
CA LEU A 170 -4.10 1.47 -8.70
C LEU A 170 -4.74 1.36 -10.08
N GLN A 171 -4.16 2.01 -11.10
CA GLN A 171 -4.60 1.90 -12.49
C GLN A 171 -4.65 0.43 -12.92
N ALA A 172 -3.60 -0.34 -12.64
CA ALA A 172 -3.57 -1.77 -12.91
C ALA A 172 -4.60 -2.56 -12.09
N TYR A 173 -4.94 -2.14 -10.87
CA TYR A 173 -5.98 -2.76 -10.06
C TYR A 173 -7.39 -2.58 -10.66
N PHE A 174 -7.69 -1.39 -11.20
CA PHE A 174 -8.96 -1.09 -11.86
C PHE A 174 -9.07 -1.75 -13.25
N ASP A 175 -8.02 -1.69 -14.07
CA ASP A 175 -8.09 -2.12 -15.46
C ASP A 175 -7.94 -3.65 -15.63
N SER A 176 -7.15 -4.28 -14.77
CA SER A 176 -6.79 -5.69 -14.94
C SER A 176 -7.64 -6.60 -14.07
N LYS A 177 -8.53 -7.37 -14.72
CA LYS A 177 -9.20 -8.52 -14.08
C LYS A 177 -8.21 -9.58 -13.55
N LYS A 178 -6.95 -9.55 -14.00
CA LYS A 178 -5.89 -10.48 -13.57
C LYS A 178 -5.13 -10.01 -12.34
N SER A 179 -5.26 -8.74 -11.94
CA SER A 179 -4.61 -8.23 -10.74
C SER A 179 -5.11 -8.98 -9.52
N GLN A 180 -4.20 -9.64 -8.80
CA GLN A 180 -4.49 -10.28 -7.50
C GLN A 180 -4.21 -9.33 -6.33
N MET A 181 -4.03 -8.04 -6.62
CA MET A 181 -3.90 -7.02 -5.60
C MET A 181 -5.16 -7.04 -4.72
N LYS A 182 -4.96 -7.17 -3.41
CA LYS A 182 -6.05 -7.19 -2.43
C LYS A 182 -6.51 -5.77 -2.13
N SER A 183 -7.81 -5.53 -2.18
CA SER A 183 -8.44 -4.26 -1.80
C SER A 183 -8.06 -3.85 -0.37
N GLU A 184 -8.18 -4.77 0.59
CA GLU A 184 -7.78 -4.53 1.99
C GLU A 184 -6.32 -4.09 2.17
N PHE A 185 -5.41 -4.53 1.29
CA PHE A 185 -4.03 -4.07 1.35
C PHE A 185 -3.86 -2.62 0.88
N LEU A 186 -4.54 -2.22 -0.19
CA LEU A 186 -4.54 -0.84 -0.69
C LEU A 186 -5.19 0.11 0.32
N LYS A 187 -6.34 -0.29 0.87
CA LYS A 187 -7.01 0.42 1.96
C LYS A 187 -6.11 0.65 3.17
N GLU A 188 -5.37 -0.39 3.57
CA GLU A 188 -4.43 -0.32 4.69
C GLU A 188 -3.24 0.62 4.42
N ILE A 189 -2.83 0.79 3.16
CA ILE A 189 -1.82 1.80 2.78
C ILE A 189 -2.34 3.20 3.12
N PHE A 190 -3.55 3.55 2.66
CA PHE A 190 -4.13 4.87 2.93
C PHE A 190 -4.36 5.12 4.41
N ARG A 191 -4.79 4.09 5.16
CA ARG A 191 -4.95 4.19 6.62
C ARG A 191 -3.64 4.47 7.34
N ARG A 192 -2.56 3.78 6.95
CA ARG A 192 -1.25 3.94 7.60
C ARG A 192 -0.52 5.20 7.13
N ARG A 193 -0.76 5.63 5.89
CA ARG A 193 -0.06 6.72 5.22
C ARG A 193 -1.07 7.65 4.55
N PRO A 194 -1.76 8.50 5.32
CA PRO A 194 -2.78 9.41 4.78
C PRO A 194 -2.28 10.27 3.62
N TRP A 195 -1.02 10.72 3.64
CA TRP A 195 -0.42 11.53 2.57
C TRP A 195 -0.46 10.86 1.19
N VAL A 196 -0.31 9.53 1.12
CA VAL A 196 -0.48 8.77 -0.14
C VAL A 196 -1.92 8.86 -0.62
N GLY A 197 -2.86 8.71 0.30
CA GLY A 197 -4.29 8.77 0.02
C GLY A 197 -4.75 10.17 -0.40
N HIS A 198 -4.29 11.21 0.28
CA HIS A 198 -4.61 12.61 -0.04
C HIS A 198 -4.14 12.97 -1.45
N HIS A 199 -2.91 12.63 -1.81
CA HIS A 199 -2.38 12.91 -3.15
C HIS A 199 -3.16 12.16 -4.26
N LEU A 200 -3.57 10.92 -3.99
CA LEU A 200 -4.30 10.09 -4.96
C LEU A 200 -5.82 10.25 -4.90
N PHE A 201 -6.32 11.19 -4.10
CA PHE A 201 -7.74 11.30 -3.80
C PHE A 201 -8.56 11.61 -5.07
N GLU A 202 -8.11 12.60 -5.82
CA GLU A 202 -8.73 13.00 -7.09
C GLU A 202 -8.77 11.86 -8.10
N PHE A 203 -7.63 11.17 -8.30
CA PHE A 203 -7.54 10.01 -9.17
C PHE A 203 -8.52 8.91 -8.77
N LEU A 204 -8.65 8.62 -7.47
CA LEU A 204 -9.58 7.61 -6.97
C LEU A 204 -11.04 7.99 -7.19
N LEU A 205 -11.42 9.26 -7.00
CA LEU A 205 -12.76 9.75 -7.31
C LEU A 205 -13.10 9.52 -8.78
N GLU A 206 -12.19 9.85 -9.69
CA GLU A 206 -12.37 9.62 -11.13
C GLU A 206 -12.52 8.14 -11.48
N LYS A 207 -11.68 7.26 -10.91
CA LYS A 207 -11.78 5.82 -11.15
C LYS A 207 -13.06 5.22 -10.57
N CYS A 208 -13.53 5.72 -9.43
CA CYS A 208 -14.80 5.30 -8.86
C CYS A 208 -15.99 5.77 -9.73
N CYS A 209 -15.91 6.92 -10.40
CA CYS A 209 -16.95 7.33 -11.35
C CYS A 209 -16.92 6.49 -12.64
N GLY A 210 -15.74 6.29 -13.24
CA GLY A 210 -15.60 5.76 -14.60
C GLY A 210 -15.22 4.27 -14.75
N SER A 211 -15.02 3.53 -13.65
CA SER A 211 -14.58 2.13 -13.73
C SER A 211 -15.63 1.24 -14.40
N LYS A 212 -15.21 0.54 -15.47
CA LYS A 212 -16.04 -0.46 -16.19
C LYS A 212 -16.44 -1.66 -15.32
N SER A 213 -15.72 -1.91 -14.23
CA SER A 213 -16.04 -2.99 -13.29
C SER A 213 -16.81 -2.44 -12.10
N GLU A 214 -18.11 -2.74 -12.02
CA GLU A 214 -18.93 -2.41 -10.84
C GLU A 214 -18.31 -2.98 -9.55
N PHE A 215 -17.83 -4.22 -9.59
CA PHE A 215 -17.17 -4.86 -8.45
C PHE A 215 -15.98 -4.02 -7.93
N ARG A 216 -15.05 -3.63 -8.82
CA ARG A 216 -13.88 -2.83 -8.43
C ARG A 216 -14.25 -1.42 -8.00
N ARG A 217 -15.25 -0.83 -8.66
CA ARG A 217 -15.81 0.47 -8.29
C ARG A 217 -16.29 0.46 -6.84
N VAL A 218 -17.13 -0.51 -6.48
CA VAL A 218 -17.70 -0.58 -5.13
C VAL A 218 -16.63 -0.94 -4.09
N GLU A 219 -15.68 -1.83 -4.41
CA GLU A 219 -14.53 -2.10 -3.53
C GLU A 219 -13.70 -0.84 -3.26
N ALA A 220 -13.50 0.02 -4.26
CA ALA A 220 -12.68 1.23 -4.13
C ALA A 220 -13.37 2.36 -3.35
N LEU A 221 -14.68 2.30 -3.12
CA LEU A 221 -15.38 3.27 -2.25
C LEU A 221 -14.82 3.24 -0.82
N ASP A 222 -14.37 2.07 -0.35
CA ASP A 222 -13.71 1.93 0.94
C ASP A 222 -12.35 2.66 0.99
N PHE A 223 -11.68 2.85 -0.15
CA PHE A 223 -10.44 3.65 -0.22
C PHE A 223 -10.76 5.13 -0.03
N VAL A 224 -11.79 5.62 -0.73
CA VAL A 224 -12.26 6.99 -0.60
C VAL A 224 -12.71 7.29 0.83
N ILE A 225 -13.46 6.37 1.46
CA ILE A 225 -13.85 6.50 2.87
C ILE A 225 -12.62 6.63 3.78
N GLU A 226 -11.59 5.81 3.56
CA GLU A 226 -10.41 5.84 4.41
C GLU A 226 -9.63 7.14 4.30
N ILE A 227 -9.55 7.70 3.08
CA ILE A 227 -8.99 9.03 2.82
C ILE A 227 -9.82 10.10 3.53
N LEU A 228 -11.15 10.09 3.35
CA LEU A 228 -12.04 11.07 3.99
C LEU A 228 -11.96 11.01 5.53
N LYS A 229 -11.90 9.81 6.12
CA LYS A 229 -11.71 9.66 7.58
C LYS A 229 -10.43 10.33 8.05
N SER A 230 -9.35 10.20 7.28
CA SER A 230 -8.06 10.76 7.67
C SER A 230 -8.08 12.29 7.71
N LEU A 231 -8.90 12.96 6.89
CA LEU A 231 -9.09 14.41 6.94
C LEU A 231 -9.75 14.85 8.26
N VAL A 232 -10.68 14.05 8.79
CA VAL A 232 -11.34 14.34 10.08
C VAL A 232 -10.46 13.94 11.27
N SER A 233 -9.65 12.88 11.16
CA SER A 233 -8.82 12.42 12.29
C SER A 233 -7.55 13.26 12.51
N VAL A 234 -7.03 13.90 11.46
CA VAL A 234 -5.82 14.75 11.54
C VAL A 234 -6.13 16.11 12.18
N SER A 235 -7.40 16.50 12.28
CA SER A 235 -7.86 17.84 12.63
C SER A 235 -8.38 17.97 14.07
N THR A 236 -7.52 17.72 15.06
CA THR A 236 -7.90 17.98 16.48
C THR A 236 -7.76 19.45 16.89
N ASP A 237 -7.05 20.27 16.10
CA ASP A 237 -6.94 21.72 16.30
C ASP A 237 -7.61 22.50 15.14
N GLU A 238 -7.92 23.77 15.39
CA GLU A 238 -8.64 24.62 14.41
C GLU A 238 -7.88 24.77 13.08
N SER A 239 -6.55 24.83 13.13
CA SER A 239 -5.69 24.91 11.95
C SER A 239 -5.76 23.65 11.10
N GLY A 240 -5.68 22.46 11.72
CA GLY A 240 -5.83 21.18 11.03
C GLY A 240 -7.23 21.03 10.42
N GLN A 241 -8.27 21.48 11.12
CA GLN A 241 -9.65 21.43 10.62
C GLN A 241 -9.84 22.34 9.39
N ALA A 242 -9.26 23.55 9.41
CA ALA A 242 -9.30 24.46 8.27
C ALA A 242 -8.58 23.85 7.04
N ALA A 243 -7.42 23.23 7.23
CA ALA A 243 -6.69 22.56 6.15
C ALA A 243 -7.47 21.39 5.55
N SER A 244 -8.03 20.52 6.40
CA SER A 244 -8.86 19.40 5.96
C SER A 244 -10.12 19.84 5.22
N ARG A 245 -10.77 20.90 5.73
CA ARG A 245 -11.92 21.51 5.05
C ARG A 245 -11.53 22.02 3.67
N LYS A 246 -10.41 22.74 3.54
CA LYS A 246 -9.91 23.26 2.27
C LYS A 246 -9.60 22.14 1.26
N ILE A 247 -8.96 21.06 1.70
CA ILE A 247 -8.68 19.89 0.85
C ILE A 247 -9.99 19.30 0.33
N LEU A 248 -10.97 19.06 1.22
CA LEU A 248 -12.23 18.46 0.82
C LEU A 248 -13.06 19.38 -0.08
N ASP A 249 -13.06 20.68 0.20
CA ASP A 249 -13.77 21.70 -0.60
C ASP A 249 -13.25 21.72 -2.05
N ASN A 250 -11.92 21.65 -2.26
CA ASN A 250 -11.32 21.55 -3.58
C ASN A 250 -11.77 20.31 -4.37
N HIS A 251 -12.04 19.20 -3.68
CA HIS A 251 -12.48 17.94 -4.29
C HIS A 251 -14.01 17.75 -4.27
N LEU A 252 -14.75 18.71 -3.72
CA LEU A 252 -16.19 18.62 -3.52
C LEU A 252 -16.96 18.36 -4.83
N PRO A 253 -16.66 19.03 -5.97
CA PRO A 253 -17.37 18.77 -7.22
C PRO A 253 -17.25 17.32 -7.69
N LYS A 254 -16.05 16.72 -7.59
CA LYS A 254 -15.80 15.33 -7.98
C LYS A 254 -16.45 14.33 -7.01
N LEU A 255 -16.47 14.66 -5.72
CA LEU A 255 -17.17 13.85 -4.72
C LEU A 255 -18.70 13.89 -4.94
N CYS A 256 -19.27 15.06 -5.23
CA CYS A 256 -20.68 15.22 -5.60
C CYS A 256 -21.00 14.44 -6.88
N GLN A 257 -20.14 14.51 -7.90
CA GLN A 257 -20.28 13.74 -9.12
C GLN A 257 -20.28 12.23 -8.84
N LEU A 258 -19.39 11.74 -7.96
CA LEU A 258 -19.38 10.34 -7.56
C LEU A 258 -20.67 9.94 -6.85
N VAL A 259 -21.16 10.75 -5.91
CA VAL A 259 -22.43 10.48 -5.22
C VAL A 259 -23.58 10.44 -6.21
N LYS A 260 -23.68 11.41 -7.12
CA LYS A 260 -24.69 11.45 -8.20
C LYS A 260 -24.64 10.16 -9.02
N GLU A 261 -23.48 9.80 -9.53
CA GLU A 261 -23.28 8.59 -10.35
C GLU A 261 -23.73 7.33 -9.61
N LEU A 262 -23.39 7.21 -8.32
CA LEU A 262 -23.76 6.05 -7.51
C LEU A 262 -25.26 5.95 -7.23
N VAL A 263 -25.95 7.07 -6.95
CA VAL A 263 -27.39 7.05 -6.66
C VAL A 263 -28.24 6.94 -7.92
N THR A 264 -27.78 7.49 -9.05
CA THR A 264 -28.48 7.35 -10.33
C THR A 264 -28.29 5.94 -10.90
N ASN A 265 -27.11 5.32 -10.69
CA ASN A 265 -26.78 3.99 -11.20
C ASN A 265 -26.55 2.99 -10.06
N MET A 266 -27.56 2.84 -9.20
CA MET A 266 -27.52 1.93 -8.06
C MET A 266 -27.31 0.47 -8.51
N PRO A 267 -26.42 -0.30 -7.85
CA PRO A 267 -26.20 -1.70 -8.21
C PRO A 267 -27.45 -2.58 -8.15
N GLU A 268 -27.56 -3.55 -9.04
CA GLU A 268 -28.66 -4.52 -9.01
C GLU A 268 -28.56 -5.50 -7.83
N LYS A 269 -27.34 -5.77 -7.36
CA LYS A 269 -27.09 -6.68 -6.23
C LYS A 269 -27.31 -5.96 -4.91
N GLN A 270 -28.17 -6.51 -4.06
CA GLN A 270 -28.50 -5.93 -2.74
C GLN A 270 -27.27 -5.69 -1.86
N SER A 271 -26.31 -6.61 -1.84
CA SER A 271 -25.07 -6.45 -1.07
C SER A 271 -24.24 -5.25 -1.54
N ARG A 272 -24.21 -4.98 -2.85
CA ARG A 272 -23.52 -3.82 -3.43
C ARG A 272 -24.27 -2.51 -3.19
N ARG A 273 -25.61 -2.53 -3.25
CA ARG A 273 -26.42 -1.37 -2.82
C ARG A 273 -26.16 -1.01 -1.36
N ALA A 274 -26.02 -1.99 -0.48
CA ALA A 274 -25.72 -1.74 0.92
C ALA A 274 -24.35 -1.05 1.10
N GLU A 275 -23.34 -1.47 0.33
CA GLU A 275 -22.01 -0.83 0.32
C GLU A 275 -22.08 0.63 -0.19
N VAL A 276 -22.85 0.89 -1.26
CA VAL A 276 -23.07 2.27 -1.76
C VAL A 276 -23.80 3.13 -0.73
N ARG A 277 -24.87 2.63 -0.10
CA ARG A 277 -25.58 3.35 0.97
C ARG A 277 -24.66 3.66 2.16
N LYS A 278 -23.85 2.70 2.58
CA LYS A 278 -22.84 2.88 3.63
C LYS A 278 -21.82 3.96 3.25
N PHE A 279 -21.38 3.97 1.99
CA PHE A 279 -20.50 5.00 1.46
C PHE A 279 -21.13 6.39 1.56
N CYS A 280 -22.33 6.59 0.99
CA CYS A 280 -23.01 7.89 1.03
C CYS A 280 -23.27 8.35 2.47
N SER A 281 -23.75 7.46 3.34
CA SER A 281 -23.94 7.77 4.76
C SER A 281 -22.64 8.27 5.41
N ARG A 282 -21.51 7.62 5.13
CA ARG A 282 -20.23 8.03 5.69
C ARG A 282 -19.72 9.36 5.11
N VAL A 283 -19.94 9.59 3.82
CA VAL A 283 -19.64 10.89 3.19
C VAL A 283 -20.44 12.00 3.86
N PHE A 284 -21.75 11.84 4.03
CA PHE A 284 -22.62 12.85 4.63
C PHE A 284 -22.19 13.17 6.07
N GLN A 285 -21.87 12.16 6.88
CA GLN A 285 -21.33 12.37 8.22
C GLN A 285 -20.05 13.22 8.21
N ILE A 286 -19.14 12.96 7.26
CA ILE A 286 -17.87 13.68 7.16
C ILE A 286 -18.09 15.13 6.69
N ILE A 287 -18.94 15.32 5.68
CA ILE A 287 -19.34 16.63 5.18
C ILE A 287 -19.97 17.48 6.30
N THR A 288 -20.88 16.90 7.09
CA THR A 288 -21.47 17.57 8.25
C THR A 288 -20.40 17.89 9.29
N SER A 289 -19.50 16.96 9.62
CA SER A 289 -18.45 17.19 10.63
C SER A 289 -17.47 18.30 10.25
N LEU A 290 -17.28 18.55 8.96
CA LEU A 290 -16.44 19.63 8.43
C LEU A 290 -17.25 20.89 8.11
N ASN A 291 -18.54 20.95 8.45
CA ASN A 291 -19.46 22.04 8.13
C ASN A 291 -19.45 22.43 6.65
N LEU A 292 -19.47 21.43 5.76
CA LEU A 292 -19.50 21.59 4.30
C LEU A 292 -20.88 21.27 3.70
N SER A 293 -21.90 21.05 4.52
CA SER A 293 -23.25 20.62 4.08
C SER A 293 -23.84 21.55 3.02
N VAL A 294 -23.80 22.86 3.25
CA VAL A 294 -24.33 23.86 2.30
C VAL A 294 -23.57 23.82 0.96
N SER A 295 -22.23 23.87 1.00
CA SER A 295 -21.40 23.79 -0.20
C SER A 295 -21.64 22.49 -0.97
N PHE A 296 -21.76 21.37 -0.25
CA PHE A 296 -21.99 20.05 -0.83
C PHE A 296 -23.36 19.97 -1.51
N LEU A 297 -24.43 20.41 -0.84
CA LEU A 297 -25.78 20.38 -1.40
C LEU A 297 -25.89 21.27 -2.64
N LYS A 298 -25.27 22.46 -2.61
CA LYS A 298 -25.18 23.35 -3.76
C LYS A 298 -24.42 22.70 -4.93
N ALA A 299 -23.26 22.07 -4.66
CA ALA A 299 -22.46 21.42 -5.69
C ALA A 299 -23.09 20.13 -6.25
N LEU A 300 -23.92 19.44 -5.46
CA LEU A 300 -24.62 18.22 -5.87
C LEU A 300 -25.66 18.49 -6.97
N GLY A 301 -26.36 19.63 -6.90
CA GLY A 301 -27.38 20.04 -7.86
C GLY A 301 -28.73 19.30 -7.68
N SER A 302 -29.82 19.94 -8.12
CA SER A 302 -31.20 19.52 -7.86
C SER A 302 -31.48 18.07 -8.22
N ASP A 303 -31.08 17.63 -9.43
CA ASP A 303 -31.39 16.30 -9.93
C ASP A 303 -30.77 15.19 -9.06
N ALA A 304 -29.52 15.42 -8.64
CA ALA A 304 -28.81 14.48 -7.79
C ALA A 304 -29.32 14.52 -6.35
N GLN A 305 -29.79 15.67 -5.85
CA GLN A 305 -30.48 15.74 -4.56
C GLN A 305 -31.77 14.90 -4.59
N THR A 306 -32.61 15.04 -5.62
CA THR A 306 -33.84 14.24 -5.78
C THR A 306 -33.53 12.73 -5.84
N ALA A 307 -32.48 12.35 -6.58
CA ALA A 307 -32.03 10.96 -6.62
C ALA A 307 -31.54 10.47 -5.25
N CYS A 308 -30.84 11.31 -4.49
CA CYS A 308 -30.42 10.98 -3.12
C CYS A 308 -31.63 10.78 -2.19
N GLU A 309 -32.65 11.64 -2.25
CA GLU A 309 -33.88 11.48 -1.47
C GLU A 309 -34.57 10.16 -1.77
N SER A 310 -34.74 9.84 -3.06
CA SER A 310 -35.39 8.60 -3.49
C SER A 310 -34.62 7.34 -3.06
N GLN A 311 -33.28 7.34 -3.19
CA GLN A 311 -32.45 6.14 -2.99
C GLN A 311 -31.93 5.94 -1.56
N LEU A 312 -31.71 7.05 -0.84
CA LEU A 312 -31.08 7.08 0.48
C LEU A 312 -32.06 7.50 1.59
N GLY A 313 -33.18 8.15 1.25
CA GLY A 313 -34.24 8.52 2.19
C GLY A 313 -33.73 9.36 3.37
N GLU A 314 -34.03 8.90 4.59
CA GLU A 314 -33.67 9.55 5.85
C GLU A 314 -32.18 9.91 5.97
N LEU A 315 -31.29 9.11 5.37
CA LEU A 315 -29.85 9.38 5.41
C LEU A 315 -29.50 10.73 4.76
N PHE A 316 -30.18 11.08 3.66
CA PHE A 316 -29.95 12.33 2.96
C PHE A 316 -30.76 13.49 3.56
N LEU A 317 -31.98 13.21 4.03
CA LEU A 317 -32.79 14.22 4.76
C LEU A 317 -32.07 14.72 6.02
N ALA A 318 -31.34 13.86 6.73
CA ALA A 318 -30.52 14.27 7.85
C ALA A 318 -29.41 15.26 7.46
N LEU A 319 -28.80 15.12 6.28
CA LEU A 319 -27.81 16.08 5.77
C LEU A 319 -28.46 17.44 5.46
N LYS A 320 -29.65 17.45 4.85
CA LYS A 320 -30.40 18.67 4.52
C LYS A 320 -30.81 19.49 5.73
N LYS A 321 -31.04 18.87 6.89
CA LYS A 321 -31.34 19.61 8.13
C LYS A 321 -30.20 20.54 8.57
N HIS A 322 -28.98 20.35 8.06
CA HIS A 322 -27.83 21.24 8.30
C HIS A 322 -27.68 22.35 7.24
N GLU A 323 -28.61 22.47 6.30
CA GLU A 323 -28.69 23.59 5.35
C GLU A 323 -29.45 24.80 5.94
N GLN A 324 -30.25 24.57 6.99
CA GLN A 324 -31.07 25.55 7.70
C GLN A 324 -30.34 26.14 8.89
#